data_AF-A0A2A5FHA5-F1
#
_entry.id   AF-A0A2A5FHA5-F1
#
_cell.length_a   1.000
_cell.length_b   1.000
_cell.length_c   1.000
_cell.angle_alpha   90.00
_cell.angle_beta   90.00
_cell.angle_gamma   90.00
#
_symmetry.space_group_name_H-M   'P 1'
#
loop_
_entity.id
_entity.type
_entity.pdbx_description
1 polymer ?
#
loop_
_entity_poly.entity_id
_entity_poly.type
_entity_poly.pdbx_seq_one_letter_code
_entity_poly.pdbx_strand_id
1 'polypeptide(L)'
;MANYKKDFSKYVISAFLLIAGIVPLVKYLQGDSLESQPLAMLFAGIALILVGIIALPEVLNKITSNTYKGLLLLGTLGSLGLLYSVITSVSDEIEFQETKRSVEKITIQRLKDIRETQLAHKSVYGTYAPDFDSLEHFINAVVMPVTYNMGSFHDTLNEESSLRMGYVIKRMDLDSLALVLDVDRDELYKDIEEDNSPYKIRDTTYTSFFAEHLTPSARAKSKLPSFSLHDMPFNPNTGERFKMKIGVVETGGLWQPTIYVQDPTPFGREKVKKDTLSFGSTAEAHTDGNWRN
;
A
#
# COMPACT_ATOMS: atom_id res chain seq x y z
N MET A 1 56.00 9.70 -43.03
CA MET A 1 54.95 9.92 -42.00
C MET A 1 53.63 9.19 -42.25
N ALA A 2 53.26 8.79 -43.49
CA ALA A 2 51.96 8.16 -43.77
C ALA A 2 51.77 6.73 -43.19
N ASN A 3 52.83 5.92 -43.06
CA ASN A 3 52.70 4.53 -42.57
C ASN A 3 52.46 4.43 -41.04
N TYR A 4 53.01 5.34 -40.22
CA TYR A 4 52.83 5.30 -38.77
C TYR A 4 51.38 5.57 -38.33
N LYS A 5 50.65 6.45 -39.04
CA LYS A 5 49.22 6.72 -38.76
C LYS A 5 48.33 5.49 -38.99
N LYS A 6 48.70 4.63 -39.94
CA LYS A 6 47.91 3.47 -40.37
C LYS A 6 48.05 2.26 -39.44
N ASP A 7 49.14 2.20 -38.68
CA ASP A 7 49.33 1.18 -37.63
C ASP A 7 48.77 1.64 -36.29
N PHE A 8 48.90 2.93 -35.94
CA PHE A 8 48.35 3.46 -34.69
C PHE A 8 46.83 3.27 -34.59
N SER A 9 46.10 3.50 -35.69
CA SER A 9 44.64 3.35 -35.73
C SER A 9 44.14 1.94 -35.39
N LYS A 10 44.96 0.90 -35.58
CA LYS A 10 44.59 -0.49 -35.27
C LYS A 10 44.54 -0.75 -33.76
N TYR A 11 45.33 -0.03 -32.98
CA TYR A 11 45.40 -0.18 -31.51
C TYR A 11 44.38 0.69 -30.77
N VAL A 12 43.87 1.74 -31.41
CA VAL A 12 42.96 2.73 -30.79
C VAL A 12 41.74 2.05 -30.17
N ILE A 13 41.15 1.07 -30.85
CA ILE A 13 39.94 0.39 -30.36
C ILE A 13 40.24 -0.45 -29.11
N SER A 14 41.32 -1.25 -29.10
CA SER A 14 41.68 -2.07 -27.93
C SER A 14 42.08 -1.20 -26.74
N ALA A 15 42.87 -0.16 -26.97
CA ALA A 15 43.26 0.81 -25.93
C ALA A 15 42.04 1.54 -25.37
N PHE A 16 41.09 1.94 -26.23
CA PHE A 16 39.83 2.55 -25.81
C PHE A 16 39.00 1.61 -24.94
N LEU A 17 38.85 0.33 -25.32
CA LEU A 17 38.08 -0.65 -24.54
C LEU A 17 38.68 -0.90 -23.14
N LEU A 18 40.00 -0.98 -23.04
CA LEU A 18 40.70 -1.10 -21.76
C LEU A 18 40.44 0.12 -20.87
N ILE A 19 40.58 1.33 -21.41
CA ILE A 19 40.37 2.58 -20.68
C ILE A 19 38.89 2.75 -20.29
N ALA A 20 37.97 2.46 -21.21
CA ALA A 20 36.54 2.55 -20.99
C ALA A 20 36.06 1.56 -19.93
N GLY A 21 36.63 0.36 -19.87
CA GLY A 21 36.30 -0.64 -18.86
C GLY A 21 36.76 -0.28 -17.44
N ILE A 22 37.80 0.54 -17.30
CA ILE A 22 38.26 1.03 -15.99
C ILE A 22 37.23 1.96 -15.33
N VAL A 23 36.52 2.78 -16.12
CA VAL A 23 35.55 3.77 -15.61
C VAL A 23 34.43 3.16 -14.74
N PRO A 24 33.66 2.16 -15.21
CA PRO A 24 32.63 1.53 -14.38
C PRO A 24 33.19 0.70 -13.24
N LEU A 25 34.41 0.15 -13.37
CA LEU A 25 35.12 -0.56 -12.29
C LEU A 25 35.47 0.38 -11.14
N VAL A 26 36.04 1.55 -11.44
CA VAL A 26 36.36 2.57 -10.45
C VAL A 26 35.09 3.09 -9.80
N LYS A 27 34.02 3.34 -10.56
CA LYS A 27 32.72 3.74 -10.00
C LYS A 27 32.13 2.67 -9.07
N TYR A 28 32.21 1.40 -9.45
CA TYR A 28 31.74 0.30 -8.62
C TYR A 28 32.53 0.22 -7.30
N LEU A 29 33.85 0.36 -7.35
CA LEU A 29 34.73 0.36 -6.16
C LEU A 29 34.57 1.59 -5.25
N GLN A 30 34.05 2.70 -5.79
CA GLN A 30 33.78 3.94 -5.06
C GLN A 30 32.37 4.00 -4.45
N GLY A 31 31.57 2.95 -4.58
CA GLY A 31 30.22 2.89 -3.99
C GLY A 31 30.25 3.02 -2.48
N ASP A 32 29.59 4.05 -1.95
CA ASP A 32 29.40 4.22 -0.50
C ASP A 32 28.34 3.24 0.04
N SER A 33 28.44 2.91 1.31
CA SER A 33 27.58 2.00 2.08
C SER A 33 26.07 2.33 2.06
N LEU A 34 25.70 3.51 1.55
CA LEU A 34 24.33 4.01 1.47
C LEU A 34 23.64 3.75 0.12
N GLU A 35 24.39 3.53 -0.97
CA GLU A 35 23.85 3.21 -2.29
C GLU A 35 24.43 1.88 -2.80
N SER A 36 23.59 0.84 -2.95
CA SER A 36 24.05 -0.41 -3.58
C SER A 36 24.37 -0.14 -5.05
N GLN A 37 25.66 -0.09 -5.39
CA GLN A 37 26.08 0.06 -6.78
C GLN A 37 25.67 -1.18 -7.59
N PRO A 38 25.12 -1.03 -8.81
CA PRO A 38 24.67 -2.17 -9.61
C PRO A 38 25.84 -3.11 -9.91
N LEU A 39 25.70 -4.40 -9.61
CA LEU A 39 26.69 -5.44 -9.96
C LEU A 39 26.98 -5.48 -11.47
N ALA A 40 26.01 -5.04 -12.28
CA ALA A 40 26.18 -4.83 -13.71
C ALA A 40 27.34 -3.91 -14.08
N MET A 41 27.69 -2.91 -13.26
CA MET A 41 28.84 -2.01 -13.54
C MET A 41 30.18 -2.74 -13.40
N LEU A 42 30.32 -3.58 -12.38
CA LEU A 42 31.51 -4.43 -12.20
C LEU A 42 31.70 -5.36 -13.40
N PHE A 43 30.63 -6.08 -13.78
CA PHE A 43 30.66 -6.99 -14.92
C PHE A 43 30.93 -6.27 -16.24
N ALA A 44 30.32 -5.10 -16.46
CA ALA A 44 30.57 -4.29 -17.65
C ALA A 44 32.04 -3.84 -17.74
N GLY A 45 32.64 -3.41 -16.62
CA GLY A 45 34.04 -3.01 -16.57
C GLY A 45 35.00 -4.15 -16.87
N ILE A 46 34.80 -5.31 -16.23
CA ILE A 46 35.61 -6.50 -16.45
C ILE A 46 35.45 -7.02 -17.88
N ALA A 47 34.23 -7.04 -18.42
CA ALA A 47 33.96 -7.49 -19.78
C ALA A 47 34.66 -6.61 -20.83
N LEU A 48 34.59 -5.29 -20.71
CA LEU A 48 35.27 -4.37 -21.64
C LEU A 48 36.79 -4.54 -21.61
N ILE A 49 37.37 -4.74 -20.43
CA ILE A 49 38.82 -5.00 -20.29
C ILE A 49 39.18 -6.34 -20.94
N LEU A 50 38.43 -7.40 -20.67
CA LEU A 50 38.66 -8.72 -21.27
C LEU A 50 38.57 -8.68 -22.79
N VAL A 51 37.56 -8.02 -23.35
CA VAL A 51 37.42 -7.84 -24.81
C VAL A 51 38.61 -7.06 -25.38
N GLY A 52 39.05 -5.99 -24.69
CA GLY A 52 40.24 -5.23 -25.07
C GLY A 52 41.52 -6.08 -25.09
N ILE A 53 41.75 -6.91 -24.06
CA ILE A 53 42.90 -7.82 -23.98
C ILE A 53 42.87 -8.89 -25.07
N ILE A 54 41.70 -9.49 -25.29
CA ILE A 54 41.47 -10.55 -26.28
C ILE A 54 41.68 -10.05 -27.70
N ALA A 55 41.36 -8.78 -27.99
CA ALA A 55 41.53 -8.17 -29.31
C ALA A 55 42.99 -7.81 -29.65
N LEU A 56 43.85 -7.54 -28.65
CA LEU A 56 45.22 -7.08 -28.86
C LEU A 56 46.10 -8.01 -29.73
N PRO A 57 46.13 -9.34 -29.53
CA PRO A 57 47.06 -10.18 -30.26
C PRO A 57 46.62 -10.42 -31.72
N GLU A 58 45.33 -10.25 -32.05
CA GLU A 58 44.85 -10.18 -33.44
C GLU A 58 45.34 -8.91 -34.13
N VAL A 59 45.20 -7.76 -33.47
CA VAL A 59 45.73 -6.47 -33.97
C VAL A 59 47.24 -6.52 -34.21
N LEU A 60 47.96 -7.29 -33.40
CA LEU A 60 49.41 -7.52 -33.52
C LEU A 60 49.78 -8.57 -34.57
N ASN A 61 48.83 -9.18 -35.28
CA ASN A 61 49.04 -10.33 -36.18
C ASN A 61 49.81 -11.48 -35.52
N LYS A 62 49.67 -11.66 -34.20
CA LYS A 62 50.38 -12.68 -33.43
C LYS A 62 49.59 -13.98 -33.29
N ILE A 63 48.34 -14.02 -33.76
CA ILE A 63 47.44 -15.18 -33.67
C ILE A 63 47.22 -15.80 -35.06
N THR A 64 47.06 -17.12 -35.11
CA THR A 64 46.68 -17.85 -36.34
C THR A 64 45.16 -17.89 -36.52
N SER A 65 44.70 -18.01 -37.77
CA SER A 65 43.26 -17.98 -38.10
C SER A 65 42.41 -19.01 -37.33
N ASN A 66 42.95 -20.20 -37.06
CA ASN A 66 42.23 -21.25 -36.33
C ASN A 66 42.03 -20.90 -34.85
N THR A 67 43.04 -20.31 -34.21
CA THR A 67 42.95 -19.85 -32.81
C THR A 67 41.96 -18.70 -32.67
N TYR A 68 41.93 -17.77 -33.64
CA TYR A 68 40.95 -16.69 -33.68
C TYR A 68 39.51 -17.20 -33.82
N LYS A 69 39.27 -18.17 -34.72
CA LYS A 69 37.94 -18.82 -34.85
C LYS A 69 37.50 -19.51 -33.56
N GLY A 70 38.41 -20.19 -32.87
CA GLY A 70 38.14 -20.81 -31.57
C GLY A 70 37.75 -19.78 -30.50
N LEU A 71 38.48 -18.66 -30.44
CA LEU A 71 38.22 -17.55 -29.52
C LEU A 71 36.86 -16.88 -29.79
N LEU A 72 36.51 -16.67 -31.06
CA LEU A 72 35.20 -16.16 -31.46
C LEU A 72 34.07 -17.11 -31.04
N LEU A 73 34.24 -18.41 -31.23
CA LEU A 73 33.23 -19.41 -30.85
C LEU A 73 33.04 -19.42 -29.32
N LEU A 74 34.13 -19.39 -28.56
CA LEU A 74 34.10 -19.29 -27.10
C LEU A 74 33.44 -17.99 -26.62
N GLY A 75 33.80 -16.85 -27.21
CA GLY A 75 33.20 -15.56 -26.89
C GLY A 75 31.71 -15.50 -27.23
N THR A 76 31.30 -16.13 -28.34
CA THR A 76 29.88 -16.23 -28.73
C THR A 76 29.09 -17.07 -27.74
N LEU A 77 29.60 -18.25 -27.35
CA LEU A 77 28.97 -19.09 -26.33
C LEU A 77 28.92 -18.39 -24.96
N GLY A 78 30.00 -17.71 -24.57
CA GLY A 78 30.05 -16.91 -23.35
C GLY A 78 29.03 -15.77 -23.37
N SER A 79 28.89 -15.08 -24.50
CA SER A 79 27.89 -14.02 -24.69
C SER A 79 26.46 -14.54 -24.55
N LEU A 80 26.13 -15.71 -25.13
CA LEU A 80 24.82 -16.34 -24.96
C LEU A 80 24.56 -16.73 -23.49
N GLY A 81 25.56 -17.23 -22.79
CA GLY A 81 25.46 -17.55 -21.36
C GLY A 81 25.23 -16.30 -20.49
N LEU A 82 25.92 -15.20 -20.79
CA LEU A 82 25.70 -13.91 -20.13
C LEU A 82 24.31 -13.35 -20.45
N LEU A 83 23.86 -13.43 -21.71
CA LEU A 83 22.53 -12.99 -22.12
C LEU A 83 21.44 -13.74 -21.32
N TYR A 84 21.56 -15.06 -21.21
CA TYR A 84 20.67 -15.87 -20.38
C TYR A 84 20.70 -15.44 -18.90
N SER A 85 21.88 -15.17 -18.35
CA SER A 85 22.05 -14.73 -16.95
C SER A 85 21.42 -13.35 -16.69
N VAL A 86 21.48 -12.44 -17.67
CA VAL A 86 20.82 -11.13 -17.56
C VAL A 86 19.30 -11.27 -17.61
N ILE A 87 18.77 -12.07 -18.55
CA ILE A 87 17.32 -12.27 -18.67
C ILE A 87 16.76 -12.89 -17.39
N THR A 88 17.40 -13.93 -16.86
CA THR A 88 16.99 -14.59 -15.61
C THR A 88 17.03 -13.62 -14.42
N SER A 89 18.12 -12.87 -14.24
CA SER A 89 18.21 -11.88 -13.15
C SER A 89 17.15 -10.77 -13.23
N VAL A 90 16.76 -10.34 -14.44
CA VAL A 90 15.70 -9.34 -14.62
C VAL A 90 14.33 -9.95 -14.31
N SER A 91 14.07 -11.17 -14.77
CA SER A 91 12.84 -11.90 -14.46
C SER A 91 12.64 -12.11 -12.96
N ASP A 92 13.68 -12.55 -12.26
CA ASP A 92 13.65 -12.74 -10.79
C ASP A 92 13.36 -11.43 -10.05
N GLU A 93 13.93 -10.31 -10.53
CA GLU A 93 13.65 -8.99 -9.96
C GLU A 93 12.19 -8.58 -10.19
N ILE A 94 11.65 -8.81 -11.39
CA ILE A 94 10.25 -8.48 -11.70
C ILE A 94 9.31 -9.28 -10.80
N GLU A 95 9.50 -10.61 -10.69
CA GLU A 95 8.67 -11.48 -9.86
C GLU A 95 8.74 -11.08 -8.38
N PHE A 96 9.94 -10.73 -7.89
CA PHE A 96 10.11 -10.22 -6.54
C PHE A 96 9.33 -8.92 -6.29
N GLN A 97 9.38 -7.97 -7.22
CA GLN A 97 8.66 -6.70 -7.09
C GLN A 97 7.14 -6.89 -7.18
N GLU A 98 6.66 -7.78 -8.05
CA GLU A 98 5.24 -8.12 -8.15
C GLU A 98 4.72 -8.77 -6.86
N THR A 99 5.47 -9.74 -6.34
CA THR A 99 5.15 -10.41 -5.07
C THR A 99 5.14 -9.40 -3.93
N LYS A 100 6.15 -8.53 -3.85
CA LYS A 100 6.21 -7.47 -2.84
C LYS A 100 4.98 -6.56 -2.89
N ARG A 101 4.61 -6.07 -4.07
CA ARG A 101 3.41 -5.22 -4.23
C ARG A 101 2.13 -5.95 -3.84
N SER A 102 2.01 -7.23 -4.19
CA SER A 102 0.84 -8.04 -3.83
C SER A 102 0.71 -8.20 -2.32
N VAL A 103 1.81 -8.59 -1.64
CA VAL A 103 1.85 -8.76 -0.18
C VAL A 103 1.60 -7.43 0.54
N GLU A 104 2.23 -6.34 0.10
CA GLU A 104 2.02 -5.01 0.66
C GLU A 104 0.57 -4.56 0.48
N LYS A 105 -0.04 -4.76 -0.69
CA LYS A 105 -1.45 -4.41 -0.93
C LYS A 105 -2.40 -5.11 0.05
N ILE A 106 -2.21 -6.41 0.27
CA ILE A 106 -3.04 -7.20 1.19
C ILE A 106 -2.80 -6.73 2.65
N THR A 107 -1.55 -6.50 3.03
CA THR A 107 -1.17 -6.04 4.37
C THR A 107 -1.70 -4.63 4.66
N ILE A 108 -1.59 -3.71 3.70
CA ILE A 108 -2.13 -2.35 3.77
C ILE A 108 -3.65 -2.41 3.94
N GLN A 109 -4.35 -3.26 3.17
CA GLN A 109 -5.79 -3.40 3.32
C GLN A 109 -6.17 -3.88 4.73
N ARG A 110 -5.43 -4.84 5.29
CA ARG A 110 -5.65 -5.30 6.65
C ARG A 110 -5.42 -4.18 7.68
N LEU A 111 -4.37 -3.39 7.52
CA LEU A 111 -4.10 -2.23 8.37
C LEU A 111 -5.18 -1.15 8.24
N LYS A 112 -5.75 -0.94 7.05
CA LYS A 112 -6.91 -0.05 6.84
C LYS A 112 -8.15 -0.56 7.57
N ASP A 113 -8.45 -1.85 7.46
CA ASP A 113 -9.60 -2.47 8.14
C ASP A 113 -9.48 -2.31 9.69
N ILE A 114 -8.28 -2.55 10.25
CA ILE A 114 -8.00 -2.32 11.69
C ILE A 114 -8.18 -0.84 12.04
N ARG A 115 -7.65 0.07 11.23
CA ARG A 115 -7.75 1.52 11.45
C ARG A 115 -9.20 1.98 11.46
N GLU A 116 -9.99 1.60 10.46
CA GLU A 116 -11.41 1.99 10.36
C GLU A 116 -12.20 1.50 11.56
N THR A 117 -11.96 0.26 11.98
CA THR A 117 -12.59 -0.28 13.19
C THR A 117 -12.19 0.50 14.45
N GLN A 118 -10.91 0.82 14.59
CA GLN A 118 -10.40 1.60 15.74
C GLN A 118 -10.95 3.03 15.76
N LEU A 119 -11.11 3.66 14.58
CA LEU A 119 -11.74 4.97 14.46
C LEU A 119 -13.23 4.92 14.86
N ALA A 120 -13.95 3.86 14.46
CA ALA A 120 -15.32 3.64 14.89
C ALA A 120 -15.42 3.40 16.41
N HIS A 121 -14.52 2.60 16.99
CA HIS A 121 -14.46 2.41 18.43
C HIS A 121 -14.24 3.75 19.16
N LYS A 122 -13.33 4.57 18.65
CA LYS A 122 -13.08 5.91 19.18
C LYS A 122 -14.27 6.86 19.03
N SER A 123 -15.05 6.77 17.95
CA SER A 123 -16.23 7.64 17.80
C SER A 123 -17.34 7.28 18.80
N VAL A 124 -17.47 5.99 19.16
CA VAL A 124 -18.49 5.50 20.11
C VAL A 124 -18.05 5.69 21.56
N TYR A 125 -16.80 5.35 21.90
CA TYR A 125 -16.31 5.32 23.30
C TYR A 125 -15.31 6.43 23.66
N GLY A 126 -14.92 7.28 22.71
CA GLY A 126 -13.95 8.35 22.92
C GLY A 126 -12.48 7.90 22.98
N THR A 127 -12.20 6.60 22.96
CA THR A 127 -10.84 6.02 23.07
C THR A 127 -10.63 4.90 22.07
N TYR A 128 -9.38 4.53 21.78
CA TYR A 128 -9.08 3.34 20.97
C TYR A 128 -9.18 2.05 21.81
N ALA A 129 -9.51 0.92 21.18
CA ALA A 129 -9.51 -0.37 21.86
C ALA A 129 -8.08 -0.76 22.26
N PRO A 130 -7.86 -1.23 23.51
CA PRO A 130 -6.52 -1.48 24.05
C PRO A 130 -5.81 -2.69 23.45
N ASP A 131 -6.58 -3.68 22.98
CA ASP A 131 -6.11 -4.93 22.39
C ASP A 131 -7.10 -5.41 21.30
N PHE A 132 -6.68 -6.41 20.53
CA PHE A 132 -7.50 -6.95 19.45
C PHE A 132 -8.74 -7.71 19.96
N ASP A 133 -8.71 -8.24 21.18
CA ASP A 133 -9.82 -9.02 21.74
C ASP A 133 -10.97 -8.06 22.12
N SER A 134 -10.63 -6.92 22.72
CA SER A 134 -11.54 -5.80 22.97
C SER A 134 -12.09 -5.22 21.66
N LEU A 135 -11.24 -5.10 20.64
CA LEU A 135 -11.66 -4.65 19.32
C LEU A 135 -12.65 -5.63 18.66
N GLU A 136 -12.43 -6.94 18.82
CA GLU A 136 -13.33 -7.99 18.35
C GLU A 136 -14.69 -7.92 19.04
N HIS A 137 -14.73 -7.70 20.35
CA HIS A 137 -15.97 -7.50 21.09
C HIS A 137 -16.75 -6.30 20.57
N PHE A 138 -16.08 -5.18 20.31
CA PHE A 138 -16.72 -4.00 19.73
C PHE A 138 -17.27 -4.26 18.33
N ILE A 139 -16.53 -4.96 17.46
CA ILE A 139 -16.96 -5.24 16.09
C ILE A 139 -18.35 -5.91 16.06
N ASN A 140 -18.61 -6.81 17.00
CA ASN A 140 -19.87 -7.55 17.11
C ASN A 140 -20.93 -6.86 17.97
N ALA A 141 -20.56 -5.84 18.75
CA ALA A 141 -21.49 -5.15 19.64
C ALA A 141 -22.46 -4.24 18.85
N VAL A 142 -23.74 -4.25 19.24
CA VAL A 142 -24.80 -3.44 18.62
C VAL A 142 -24.78 -2.02 19.21
N VAL A 143 -23.71 -1.28 18.94
CA VAL A 143 -23.44 0.05 19.55
C VAL A 143 -23.17 1.14 18.51
N MET A 144 -23.13 0.81 17.23
CA MET A 144 -22.93 1.79 16.16
C MET A 144 -24.25 2.51 15.85
N PRO A 145 -24.35 3.84 16.02
CA PRO A 145 -25.56 4.58 15.67
C PRO A 145 -25.67 4.74 14.15
N VAL A 146 -26.82 4.37 13.59
CA VAL A 146 -27.21 4.63 12.20
C VAL A 146 -28.36 5.63 12.22
N THR A 147 -28.06 6.84 11.81
CA THR A 147 -29.05 7.92 11.71
C THR A 147 -29.79 7.82 10.39
N TYR A 148 -31.12 7.76 10.47
CA TYR A 148 -32.01 7.86 9.34
C TYR A 148 -32.78 9.17 9.42
N ASN A 149 -32.59 10.03 8.41
CA ASN A 149 -33.20 11.34 8.32
C ASN A 149 -34.02 11.43 7.03
N MET A 150 -35.27 11.86 7.13
CA MET A 150 -36.15 12.09 5.97
C MET A 150 -36.89 13.43 6.08
N GLY A 151 -36.99 14.12 4.95
CA GLY A 151 -37.50 15.48 4.84
C GLY A 151 -36.53 16.56 5.36
N SER A 152 -36.69 17.78 4.86
CA SER A 152 -35.83 18.94 5.15
C SER A 152 -36.46 19.95 6.11
N PHE A 153 -35.64 20.63 6.90
CA PHE A 153 -36.11 21.76 7.70
C PHE A 153 -35.89 23.06 6.93
N HIS A 154 -36.76 24.04 7.17
CA HIS A 154 -36.67 25.36 6.55
C HIS A 154 -36.50 26.46 7.61
N ASP A 155 -36.02 27.64 7.21
CA ASP A 155 -35.68 28.71 8.15
C ASP A 155 -36.85 29.17 9.02
N THR A 156 -38.08 29.10 8.51
CA THR A 156 -39.29 29.44 9.27
C THR A 156 -39.76 28.33 10.23
N LEU A 157 -39.28 27.09 10.08
CA LEU A 157 -39.55 25.97 10.97
C LEU A 157 -38.31 25.06 11.07
N ASN A 158 -37.39 25.48 11.93
CA ASN A 158 -36.15 24.76 12.18
C ASN A 158 -36.38 23.47 12.99
N GLU A 159 -35.38 22.59 13.03
CA GLU A 159 -35.44 21.28 13.70
C GLU A 159 -35.91 21.38 15.15
N GLU A 160 -35.38 22.33 15.92
CA GLU A 160 -35.72 22.52 17.32
C GLU A 160 -37.20 22.92 17.50
N SER A 161 -37.71 23.78 16.63
CA SER A 161 -39.12 24.20 16.65
C SER A 161 -40.04 23.07 16.20
N SER A 162 -39.68 22.34 15.14
CA SER A 162 -40.40 21.14 14.69
C SER A 162 -40.47 20.08 15.78
N LEU A 163 -39.37 19.85 16.51
CA LEU A 163 -39.33 18.89 17.60
C LEU A 163 -40.23 19.30 18.76
N ARG A 164 -40.22 20.58 19.16
CA ARG A 164 -41.15 21.12 20.18
C ARG A 164 -42.61 21.02 19.76
N MET A 165 -42.90 21.16 18.47
CA MET A 165 -44.26 21.09 17.92
C MET A 165 -44.72 19.64 17.66
N GLY A 166 -43.87 18.64 17.87
CA GLY A 166 -44.21 17.23 17.65
C GLY A 166 -44.17 16.80 16.18
N TYR A 167 -43.53 17.58 15.32
CA TYR A 167 -43.36 17.26 13.90
C TYR A 167 -42.17 16.35 13.61
N VAL A 168 -41.32 16.08 14.59
CA VAL A 168 -40.22 15.12 14.46
C VAL A 168 -40.66 13.77 15.01
N ILE A 169 -40.74 12.77 14.14
CA ILE A 169 -41.20 11.41 14.48
C ILE A 169 -40.12 10.37 14.20
N LYS A 170 -40.24 9.19 14.81
CA LYS A 170 -39.43 8.02 14.44
C LYS A 170 -40.11 7.24 13.33
N ARG A 171 -39.35 6.37 12.66
CA ARG A 171 -39.90 5.56 11.57
C ARG A 171 -40.99 4.62 12.04
N MET A 172 -40.89 4.12 13.27
CA MET A 172 -41.91 3.24 13.87
C MET A 172 -43.24 3.94 14.16
N ASP A 173 -43.24 5.28 14.29
CA ASP A 173 -44.45 6.04 14.62
C ASP A 173 -45.27 6.37 13.36
N LEU A 174 -44.70 6.17 12.16
CA LEU A 174 -45.30 6.52 10.88
C LEU A 174 -46.67 5.85 10.68
N ASP A 175 -46.77 4.55 10.97
CA ASP A 175 -48.02 3.80 10.79
C ASP A 175 -49.13 4.31 11.73
N SER A 176 -48.76 4.66 12.97
CA SER A 176 -49.72 5.21 13.95
C SER A 176 -50.15 6.63 13.58
N LEU A 177 -49.21 7.44 13.07
CA LEU A 177 -49.50 8.80 12.63
C LEU A 177 -50.41 8.81 11.40
N ALA A 178 -50.14 7.94 10.42
CA ALA A 178 -50.99 7.80 9.23
C ALA A 178 -52.45 7.51 9.61
N LEU A 179 -52.66 6.62 10.59
CA LEU A 179 -53.98 6.30 11.12
C LEU A 179 -54.65 7.51 11.80
N VAL A 180 -53.89 8.30 12.57
CA VAL A 180 -54.41 9.50 13.24
C VAL A 180 -54.78 10.60 12.23
N LEU A 181 -54.04 10.70 11.13
CA LEU A 181 -54.28 11.69 10.08
C LEU A 181 -55.33 11.25 9.05
N ASP A 182 -55.79 10.00 9.10
CA ASP A 182 -56.70 9.39 8.11
C ASP A 182 -56.12 9.44 6.68
N VAL A 183 -54.81 9.22 6.56
CA VAL A 183 -54.06 9.21 5.28
C VAL A 183 -53.42 7.84 5.08
N ASP A 184 -53.26 7.42 3.83
CA ASP A 184 -52.50 6.21 3.51
C ASP A 184 -51.04 6.35 3.99
N ARG A 185 -50.48 5.25 4.49
CA ARG A 185 -49.13 5.24 5.07
C ARG A 185 -48.06 5.55 4.03
N ASP A 186 -48.19 5.01 2.81
CA ASP A 186 -47.21 5.24 1.75
C ASP A 186 -47.37 6.65 1.15
N GLU A 187 -48.59 7.19 1.16
CA GLU A 187 -48.85 8.60 0.83
C GLU A 187 -48.17 9.54 1.84
N LEU A 188 -48.35 9.33 3.15
CA LEU A 188 -47.68 10.13 4.18
C LEU A 188 -46.15 9.99 4.12
N TYR A 189 -45.63 8.79 3.83
CA TYR A 189 -44.20 8.58 3.62
C TYR A 189 -43.69 9.45 2.48
N LYS A 190 -44.39 9.43 1.34
CA LYS A 190 -44.05 10.23 0.16
C LYS A 190 -44.14 11.73 0.44
N ASP A 191 -45.16 12.18 1.17
CA ASP A 191 -45.31 13.59 1.53
C ASP A 191 -44.18 14.08 2.44
N ILE A 192 -43.67 13.22 3.34
CA ILE A 192 -42.50 13.56 4.15
C ILE A 192 -41.23 13.59 3.29
N GLU A 193 -41.10 12.68 2.32
CA GLU A 193 -39.95 12.61 1.41
C GLU A 193 -39.91 13.83 0.45
N GLU A 194 -41.06 14.22 -0.09
CA GLU A 194 -41.23 15.36 -1.01
C GLU A 194 -41.40 16.71 -0.28
N ASP A 195 -41.29 16.71 1.05
CA ASP A 195 -41.46 17.88 1.92
C ASP A 195 -42.83 18.58 1.84
N ASN A 196 -43.88 17.85 1.43
CA ASN A 196 -45.28 18.28 1.46
C ASN A 196 -45.93 18.10 2.85
N SER A 197 -45.29 17.36 3.75
CA SER A 197 -45.75 17.15 5.13
C SER A 197 -44.97 18.04 6.14
N PRO A 198 -45.63 18.57 7.18
CA PRO A 198 -44.92 19.22 8.28
C PRO A 198 -44.06 18.22 9.08
N TYR A 199 -44.39 16.93 9.02
CA TYR A 199 -43.66 15.88 9.73
C TYR A 199 -42.32 15.56 9.06
N LYS A 200 -41.34 15.17 9.88
CA LYS A 200 -39.98 14.81 9.49
C LYS A 200 -39.56 13.58 10.27
N ILE A 201 -38.92 12.62 9.60
CA ILE A 201 -38.45 11.41 10.28
C ILE A 201 -37.01 11.64 10.73
N ARG A 202 -36.78 11.55 12.05
CA ARG A 202 -35.44 11.49 12.65
C ARG A 202 -35.40 10.24 13.50
N ASP A 203 -34.66 9.25 13.05
CA ASP A 203 -34.54 7.97 13.74
C ASP A 203 -33.07 7.59 13.88
N THR A 204 -32.72 6.98 15.01
CA THR A 204 -31.38 6.46 15.26
C THR A 204 -31.51 5.04 15.76
N THR A 205 -31.11 4.10 14.91
CA THR A 205 -31.03 2.70 15.28
C THR A 205 -29.59 2.33 15.60
N TYR A 206 -29.40 1.25 16.36
CA TYR A 206 -28.08 0.74 16.68
C TYR A 206 -27.85 -0.57 15.94
N THR A 207 -26.65 -0.70 15.40
CA THR A 207 -26.18 -1.87 14.64
C THR A 207 -24.77 -2.23 15.09
N SER A 208 -24.21 -3.31 14.55
CA SER A 208 -22.81 -3.66 14.77
C SER A 208 -21.93 -3.14 13.64
N PHE A 209 -20.67 -2.81 13.95
CA PHE A 209 -19.70 -2.42 12.93
C PHE A 209 -19.54 -3.54 11.88
N PHE A 210 -19.62 -4.80 12.33
CA PHE A 210 -19.59 -5.95 11.44
C PHE A 210 -20.69 -5.91 10.37
N ALA A 211 -21.95 -5.70 10.80
CA ALA A 211 -23.11 -5.72 9.91
C ALA A 211 -23.01 -4.65 8.80
N GLU A 212 -22.55 -3.45 9.15
CA GLU A 212 -22.46 -2.32 8.23
C GLU A 212 -21.28 -2.40 7.27
N HIS A 213 -20.12 -2.88 7.74
CA HIS A 213 -18.86 -2.70 7.02
C HIS A 213 -18.14 -4.00 6.63
N LEU A 214 -18.32 -5.08 7.38
CA LEU A 214 -17.49 -6.29 7.27
C LEU A 214 -18.20 -7.49 6.65
N THR A 215 -19.51 -7.39 6.39
CA THR A 215 -20.27 -8.43 5.68
C THR A 215 -19.78 -8.60 4.23
N PRO A 216 -19.89 -9.80 3.62
CA PRO A 216 -19.48 -10.02 2.23
C PRO A 216 -20.19 -9.07 1.24
N SER A 217 -21.45 -8.75 1.47
CA SER A 217 -22.23 -7.81 0.64
C SER A 217 -21.72 -6.37 0.77
N ALA A 218 -21.47 -5.89 2.00
CA ALA A 218 -20.90 -4.56 2.24
C ALA A 218 -19.50 -4.42 1.62
N ARG A 219 -18.65 -5.43 1.81
CA ARG A 219 -17.28 -5.47 1.24
C ARG A 219 -17.31 -5.49 -0.29
N ALA A 220 -18.20 -6.28 -0.90
CA ALA A 220 -18.37 -6.32 -2.35
C ALA A 220 -18.82 -4.97 -2.92
N LYS A 221 -19.76 -4.28 -2.26
CA LYS A 221 -20.20 -2.92 -2.63
C LYS A 221 -19.04 -1.93 -2.65
N SER A 222 -18.12 -2.04 -1.68
CA SER A 222 -16.92 -1.20 -1.58
C SER A 222 -15.71 -1.70 -2.38
N LYS A 223 -15.86 -2.79 -3.15
CA LYS A 223 -14.77 -3.45 -3.91
C LYS A 223 -13.59 -3.87 -3.02
N LEU A 224 -13.87 -4.26 -1.79
CA LEU A 224 -12.90 -4.75 -0.82
C LEU A 224 -12.86 -6.28 -0.79
N PRO A 225 -11.70 -6.90 -0.47
CA PRO A 225 -11.61 -8.35 -0.34
C PRO A 225 -12.47 -8.85 0.83
N SER A 226 -12.76 -10.15 0.87
CA SER A 226 -13.45 -10.74 2.02
C SER A 226 -12.70 -10.46 3.32
N PHE A 227 -13.44 -10.29 4.41
CA PHE A 227 -12.89 -10.04 5.73
C PHE A 227 -13.13 -11.25 6.63
N SER A 228 -12.11 -11.59 7.42
CA SER A 228 -12.19 -12.60 8.47
C SER A 228 -11.76 -11.94 9.78
N LEU A 229 -12.63 -12.06 10.79
CA LEU A 229 -12.45 -11.45 12.09
C LEU A 229 -11.31 -12.11 12.86
N HIS A 230 -11.25 -13.44 12.84
CA HIS A 230 -10.19 -14.21 13.50
C HIS A 230 -8.79 -13.88 12.94
N ASP A 231 -8.71 -13.63 11.62
CA ASP A 231 -7.44 -13.32 10.95
C ASP A 231 -7.05 -11.83 11.06
N MET A 232 -7.93 -10.98 11.61
CA MET A 232 -7.69 -9.54 11.71
C MET A 232 -6.39 -9.18 12.43
N PRO A 233 -6.04 -9.79 13.57
CA PRO A 233 -4.84 -9.44 14.33
C PRO A 233 -3.53 -9.85 13.66
N PHE A 234 -3.57 -10.63 12.59
CA PHE A 234 -2.42 -11.32 12.01
C PHE A 234 -2.08 -10.80 10.62
N ASN A 235 -0.78 -10.76 10.32
CA ASN A 235 -0.27 -10.46 9.00
C ASN A 235 -0.74 -11.58 8.03
N PRO A 236 -1.42 -11.26 6.92
CA PRO A 236 -1.95 -12.26 6.00
C PRO A 236 -0.89 -13.13 5.29
N ASN A 237 0.35 -12.67 5.22
CA ASN A 237 1.45 -13.38 4.59
C ASN A 237 2.25 -14.26 5.57
N THR A 238 2.51 -13.77 6.78
CA THR A 238 3.38 -14.48 7.75
C THR A 238 2.61 -15.13 8.90
N GLY A 239 1.37 -14.73 9.15
CA GLY A 239 0.60 -15.14 10.32
C GLY A 239 1.06 -14.50 11.63
N GLU A 240 2.07 -13.62 11.60
CA GLU A 240 2.57 -12.93 12.79
C GLU A 240 1.61 -11.84 13.25
N ARG A 241 1.44 -11.66 14.56
CA ARG A 241 0.49 -10.68 15.11
C ARG A 241 1.01 -9.25 14.91
N PHE A 242 0.13 -8.35 14.47
CA PHE A 242 0.44 -6.92 14.43
C PHE A 242 0.78 -6.38 15.82
N LYS A 243 1.77 -5.49 15.89
CA LYS A 243 2.10 -4.78 17.12
C LYS A 243 1.17 -3.58 17.26
N MET A 244 0.34 -3.58 18.29
CA MET A 244 -0.54 -2.46 18.61
C MET A 244 -0.11 -1.77 19.90
N LYS A 245 -0.09 -0.45 19.89
CA LYS A 245 0.16 0.41 21.05
C LYS A 245 -0.87 1.51 21.08
N ILE A 246 -1.38 1.80 22.26
CA ILE A 246 -2.25 2.95 22.51
C ILE A 246 -1.53 3.94 23.44
N GLY A 247 -1.92 5.20 23.37
CA GLY A 247 -1.39 6.24 24.22
C GLY A 247 -2.31 7.44 24.29
N VAL A 248 -1.80 8.51 24.90
CA VAL A 248 -2.47 9.81 24.95
C VAL A 248 -1.40 10.86 24.78
N VAL A 249 -1.67 11.88 23.98
CA VAL A 249 -0.78 13.03 23.79
C VAL A 249 -1.55 14.31 24.03
N GLU A 250 -0.90 15.31 24.62
CA GLU A 250 -1.46 16.63 24.78
C GLU A 250 -1.17 17.46 23.52
N THR A 251 -2.22 17.83 22.79
CA THR A 251 -2.14 18.68 21.60
C THR A 251 -2.98 19.93 21.85
N GLY A 252 -2.34 21.10 21.97
CA GLY A 252 -3.06 22.36 22.16
C GLY A 252 -3.89 22.44 23.44
N GLY A 253 -3.44 21.80 24.52
CA GLY A 253 -4.14 21.78 25.82
C GLY A 253 -5.29 20.76 25.92
N LEU A 254 -5.48 19.92 24.89
CA LEU A 254 -6.45 18.83 24.90
C LEU A 254 -5.73 17.47 24.88
N TRP A 255 -6.17 16.57 25.75
CA TRP A 255 -5.71 15.19 25.77
C TRP A 255 -6.37 14.40 24.65
N GLN A 256 -5.57 13.92 23.70
CA GLN A 256 -6.05 13.18 22.54
C GLN A 256 -5.52 11.74 22.59
N PRO A 257 -6.39 10.73 22.45
CA PRO A 257 -5.93 9.34 22.39
C PRO A 257 -5.15 9.12 21.10
N THR A 258 -4.10 8.31 21.20
CA THR A 258 -3.18 7.97 20.12
C THR A 258 -3.14 6.45 19.93
N ILE A 259 -2.85 6.01 18.71
CA ILE A 259 -2.74 4.60 18.35
C ILE A 259 -1.60 4.42 17.38
N TYR A 260 -0.86 3.34 17.54
CA TYR A 260 0.17 2.91 16.62
C TYR A 260 0.02 1.41 16.36
N VAL A 261 -0.16 1.03 15.09
CA VAL A 261 -0.22 -0.37 14.67
C VAL A 261 0.85 -0.61 13.60
N GLN A 262 1.67 -1.66 13.78
CA GLN A 262 2.81 -1.96 12.92
C GLN A 262 2.88 -3.44 12.56
N ASP A 263 3.20 -3.71 11.29
CA ASP A 263 3.62 -5.02 10.80
C ASP A 263 5.05 -5.35 11.28
N PRO A 264 5.24 -6.38 12.12
CA PRO A 264 6.57 -6.78 12.55
C PRO A 264 7.38 -7.48 11.45
N THR A 265 6.74 -7.99 10.41
CA THR A 265 7.37 -8.88 9.42
C THR A 265 7.13 -8.41 7.98
N PRO A 266 7.70 -7.25 7.59
CA PRO A 266 7.60 -6.78 6.23
C PRO A 266 8.23 -7.77 5.25
N PHE A 267 7.60 -7.92 4.09
CA PHE A 267 8.12 -8.70 2.99
C PHE A 267 9.37 -8.00 2.40
N GLY A 268 10.43 -8.77 2.15
CA GLY A 268 11.65 -8.22 1.60
C GLY A 268 12.81 -9.20 1.65
N ARG A 269 13.90 -8.85 0.96
CA ARG A 269 15.12 -9.66 0.88
C ARG A 269 15.78 -9.82 2.25
N GLU A 270 16.45 -10.94 2.42
CA GLU A 270 17.31 -11.15 3.57
C GLU A 270 18.43 -10.10 3.60
N LYS A 271 18.81 -9.65 4.80
CA LYS A 271 19.90 -8.69 5.05
C LYS A 271 19.70 -7.27 4.47
N VAL A 272 18.53 -6.96 3.92
CA VAL A 272 18.15 -5.59 3.52
C VAL A 272 17.25 -5.01 4.61
N LYS A 273 17.48 -3.74 4.99
CA LYS A 273 16.55 -3.03 5.89
C LYS A 273 15.18 -2.95 5.22
N LYS A 274 14.16 -3.42 5.92
CA LYS A 274 12.80 -3.49 5.40
C LYS A 274 11.98 -2.35 5.99
N ASP A 275 11.24 -1.64 5.15
CA ASP A 275 10.27 -0.65 5.61
C ASP A 275 9.05 -1.38 6.15
N THR A 276 8.81 -1.26 7.45
CA THR A 276 7.65 -1.86 8.10
C THR A 276 6.41 -1.04 7.80
N LEU A 277 5.34 -1.67 7.33
CA LEU A 277 4.06 -1.00 7.18
C LEU A 277 3.44 -0.70 8.55
N SER A 278 2.98 0.52 8.75
CA SER A 278 2.35 0.94 10.00
C SER A 278 1.38 2.09 9.80
N PHE A 279 0.50 2.30 10.78
CA PHE A 279 -0.29 3.51 10.87
C PHE A 279 -0.35 4.10 12.27
N GLY A 280 -0.63 5.40 12.28
CA GLY A 280 -0.74 6.24 13.46
C GLY A 280 0.61 6.51 14.10
N SER A 281 0.57 7.08 15.30
CA SER A 281 1.74 7.46 16.09
C SER A 281 1.35 7.44 17.57
N THR A 282 2.32 7.23 18.45
CA THR A 282 2.14 7.43 19.90
C THR A 282 2.54 8.84 20.35
N ALA A 283 3.32 9.55 19.54
CA ALA A 283 3.83 10.89 19.83
C ALA A 283 2.93 12.00 19.29
N GLU A 284 2.14 11.71 18.25
CA GLU A 284 1.26 12.67 17.60
C GLU A 284 -0.12 12.03 17.38
N ALA A 285 -1.18 12.83 17.52
CA ALA A 285 -2.57 12.36 17.43
C ALA A 285 -3.06 12.27 15.97
N HIS A 286 -2.44 11.41 15.17
CA HIS A 286 -2.90 11.08 13.83
C HIS A 286 -3.02 9.57 13.63
N THR A 287 -3.77 9.16 12.62
CA THR A 287 -3.95 7.75 12.23
C THR A 287 -3.40 7.44 10.85
N ASP A 288 -2.59 8.32 10.28
CA ASP A 288 -2.07 8.17 8.91
C ASP A 288 -1.16 6.96 8.73
N GLY A 289 -1.14 6.42 7.52
CA GLY A 289 -0.34 5.26 7.16
C GLY A 289 0.95 5.71 6.50
N ASN A 290 2.01 4.93 6.65
CA ASN A 290 3.29 5.21 5.98
C ASN A 290 3.36 4.66 4.54
N TRP A 291 2.25 4.18 3.98
CA TRP A 291 2.15 3.72 2.60
C TRP A 291 1.77 4.86 1.65
N ARG A 292 2.20 4.76 0.39
CA ARG A 292 1.81 5.69 -0.67
C ARG A 292 0.38 5.39 -1.12
N ASN A 293 -0.44 6.43 -1.28
CA ASN A 293 -1.80 6.33 -1.84
C ASN A 293 -1.78 6.09 -3.35
#